data_AF-A0A3N5LGK9-F1
#
_entry.id   AF-A0A3N5LGK9-F1
#
_cell.length_a   1.000
_cell.length_b   1.000
_cell.length_c   1.000
_cell.angle_alpha   90.00
_cell.angle_beta   90.00
_cell.angle_gamma   90.00
#
_symmetry.space_group_name_H-M   'P 1'
#
loop_
_entity.id
_entity.type
_entity.pdbx_description
1 polymer ?
#
loop_
_entity_poly.entity_id
_entity_poly.type
_entity_poly.pdbx_seq_one_letter_code
_entity_poly.pdbx_strand_id
1 'polypeptide(L)'
;MLYRVVILSLIVLLTLSSCGTMEIRIEKTPTPDQAAIATLVSLMFTGTQYAQVATQKALPPTPLPPSGQVSGHICYPSENIPEMLAYFRNVSDNRLTELPISEDQDTYTLQLPEGTYVAYAWAPEYQVGGMYSRAVTCGLAEACNDHTPVTFKVESGISLENVDICDWVIPSRNLPLPPGNILPGAPTSEPPPLSSD
;
A
#
# COMPACT_ATOMS: atom_id res chain seq x y z
N MET A 1 48.71 -29.77 -6.18
CA MET A 1 47.43 -29.63 -6.91
C MET A 1 47.09 -30.81 -7.81
N LEU A 2 48.06 -31.48 -8.46
CA LEU A 2 47.81 -32.66 -9.32
C LEU A 2 47.12 -33.84 -8.60
N TYR A 3 47.45 -34.11 -7.33
CA TYR A 3 46.90 -35.26 -6.59
C TYR A 3 45.39 -35.15 -6.27
N ARG A 4 44.88 -33.92 -6.11
CA ARG A 4 43.44 -33.68 -5.85
C ARG A 4 42.58 -33.86 -7.10
N VAL A 5 43.14 -33.65 -8.29
CA VAL A 5 42.43 -33.83 -9.56
C VAL A 5 42.32 -35.31 -9.93
N VAL A 6 43.34 -36.13 -9.61
CA VAL A 6 43.32 -37.58 -9.90
C VAL A 6 42.32 -38.33 -9.01
N ILE A 7 42.18 -37.95 -7.73
CA ILE A 7 41.22 -38.58 -6.80
C ILE A 7 39.77 -38.28 -7.18
N LEU A 8 39.47 -37.07 -7.64
CA LEU A 8 38.13 -36.70 -8.10
C LEU A 8 37.72 -37.45 -9.39
N SER A 9 38.67 -37.69 -10.31
CA SER A 9 38.40 -38.47 -11.52
C SER A 9 38.14 -39.96 -11.24
N LEU A 10 38.76 -40.55 -10.21
CA LEU A 10 38.56 -41.97 -9.88
C LEU A 10 37.19 -42.26 -9.23
N ILE A 11 36.62 -41.28 -8.50
CA ILE A 11 35.31 -41.42 -7.85
C ILE A 11 34.16 -41.34 -8.86
N VAL A 12 34.31 -40.55 -9.93
CA VAL A 12 33.28 -40.41 -10.98
C VAL A 12 33.14 -41.69 -11.82
N LEU A 13 34.21 -42.46 -12.00
CA LEU A 13 34.21 -43.70 -12.79
C LEU A 13 33.58 -44.92 -12.07
N LEU A 14 33.37 -44.87 -10.75
CA LEU A 14 32.86 -46.00 -9.96
C LEU A 14 31.32 -46.04 -9.80
N THR A 15 30.57 -45.09 -10.36
CA THR A 15 29.10 -45.01 -10.16
C THR A 15 28.25 -45.52 -11.33
N LEU A 16 28.87 -46.06 -12.38
CA LEU A 16 28.16 -46.47 -13.62
C LEU A 16 27.72 -47.95 -13.69
N SER A 17 27.77 -48.72 -12.60
CA SER A 17 27.37 -50.14 -12.61
C SER A 17 26.21 -50.46 -11.66
N SER A 18 25.01 -50.06 -12.05
CA SER A 18 23.76 -50.58 -11.47
C SER A 18 22.62 -50.40 -12.46
N CYS A 19 22.58 -51.26 -13.47
CA CYS A 19 21.39 -51.45 -14.30
C CYS A 19 20.76 -52.79 -13.88
N GLY A 20 19.98 -52.78 -12.79
CA GLY A 20 19.18 -53.92 -12.38
C GLY A 20 17.98 -54.05 -13.32
N THR A 21 17.87 -55.18 -14.02
CA THR A 21 16.67 -55.56 -14.77
C THR A 21 15.56 -55.92 -13.78
N MET A 22 14.58 -55.03 -13.60
CA MET A 22 13.31 -55.38 -12.96
C MET A 22 12.42 -56.08 -13.99
N GLU A 23 12.13 -57.38 -13.78
CA GLU A 23 11.01 -58.02 -14.47
C GLU A 23 9.70 -57.47 -13.91
N ILE A 24 8.99 -56.69 -14.73
CA ILE A 24 7.63 -56.24 -14.43
C ILE A 24 6.68 -57.39 -14.74
N ARG A 25 6.14 -58.01 -13.69
CA ARG A 25 5.00 -58.92 -13.81
C ARG A 25 3.76 -58.06 -14.09
N ILE A 26 3.26 -58.09 -15.33
CA ILE A 26 1.99 -57.43 -15.69
C ILE A 26 0.84 -58.28 -15.14
N GLU A 27 0.37 -57.91 -13.95
CA GLU A 27 -0.90 -58.39 -13.41
C GLU A 27 -2.04 -57.76 -14.23
N LYS A 28 -2.90 -58.59 -14.80
CA LYS A 28 -4.03 -58.18 -15.63
C LYS A 28 -4.96 -57.27 -14.83
N THR A 29 -5.07 -56.01 -15.24
CA THR A 29 -5.97 -55.03 -14.61
C THR A 29 -7.41 -55.56 -14.64
N PRO A 30 -8.12 -55.64 -13.50
CA PRO A 30 -9.53 -55.98 -13.51
C PRO A 30 -10.30 -54.91 -14.29
N THR A 31 -11.05 -55.34 -15.30
CA THR A 31 -11.99 -54.47 -16.02
C THR A 31 -12.93 -53.84 -15.01
N PRO A 32 -13.03 -52.50 -14.90
CA PRO A 32 -13.96 -51.88 -13.98
C PRO A 32 -15.38 -52.32 -14.34
N ASP A 33 -16.10 -52.88 -13.37
CA ASP A 33 -17.50 -53.24 -13.55
C ASP A 33 -18.30 -51.97 -13.92
N GLN A 34 -19.31 -52.10 -14.78
CA GLN A 34 -20.06 -50.94 -15.31
C GLN A 34 -20.70 -50.10 -14.18
N ALA A 35 -20.94 -50.71 -13.01
CA ALA A 35 -21.40 -50.03 -11.80
C ALA A 35 -20.34 -49.09 -11.18
N ALA A 36 -19.05 -49.41 -11.29
CA ALA A 36 -17.96 -48.57 -10.79
C ALA A 36 -17.80 -47.31 -11.65
N ILE A 37 -17.99 -47.42 -12.97
CA ILE A 37 -17.94 -46.29 -13.90
C ILE A 37 -19.10 -45.32 -13.63
N ALA A 38 -20.32 -45.84 -13.44
CA ALA A 38 -21.50 -45.02 -13.15
C ALA A 38 -21.37 -44.22 -11.84
N THR A 39 -20.77 -44.83 -10.81
CA THR A 39 -20.56 -44.19 -9.50
C THR A 39 -19.54 -43.05 -9.59
N LEU A 40 -18.44 -43.25 -10.33
CA LEU A 40 -17.43 -42.20 -10.56
C LEU A 40 -17.98 -41.01 -11.35
N VAL A 41 -18.81 -41.26 -12.37
CA VAL A 41 -19.44 -40.21 -13.18
C VAL A 41 -20.39 -39.36 -12.32
N SER A 42 -21.18 -39.96 -11.43
CA SER A 42 -22.07 -39.23 -10.53
C SER A 42 -21.32 -38.34 -9.53
N LEU A 43 -20.21 -38.84 -8.96
CA LEU A 43 -19.37 -38.06 -8.03
C LEU A 43 -18.75 -36.83 -8.70
N MET A 44 -18.26 -36.96 -9.93
CA MET A 44 -17.72 -35.84 -10.71
C MET A 44 -18.81 -34.80 -11.07
N PHE A 45 -20.04 -35.25 -11.34
CA PHE A 45 -21.16 -34.36 -11.65
C PHE A 45 -21.65 -33.58 -10.42
N THR A 46 -21.64 -34.19 -9.23
CA THR A 46 -22.00 -33.48 -8.00
C THR A 46 -20.97 -32.44 -7.57
N GLY A 47 -19.67 -32.72 -7.72
CA GLY A 47 -18.61 -31.77 -7.34
C GLY A 47 -18.58 -30.49 -8.18
N THR A 48 -18.93 -30.58 -9.46
CA THR A 48 -18.96 -29.42 -10.36
C THR A 48 -20.12 -28.47 -10.10
N GLN A 49 -21.29 -28.97 -9.69
CA GLN A 49 -22.42 -28.09 -9.37
C GLN A 49 -22.18 -27.17 -8.17
N TYR A 50 -21.53 -27.65 -7.10
CA TYR A 50 -21.26 -26.80 -5.92
C TYR A 50 -20.30 -25.64 -6.20
N ALA A 51 -19.33 -25.84 -7.11
CA ALA A 51 -18.42 -24.76 -7.52
C ALA A 51 -19.15 -23.66 -8.31
N GLN A 52 -20.04 -24.03 -9.23
CA GLN A 52 -20.76 -23.07 -10.09
C GLN A 52 -21.77 -22.22 -9.29
N VAL A 53 -22.42 -22.81 -8.28
CA VAL A 53 -23.37 -22.09 -7.40
C VAL A 53 -22.64 -21.10 -6.48
N ALA A 54 -21.42 -21.41 -6.04
CA ALA A 54 -20.61 -20.47 -5.28
C ALA A 54 -20.14 -19.27 -6.14
N THR A 55 -19.87 -19.47 -7.43
CA THR A 55 -19.42 -18.39 -8.33
C THR A 55 -20.55 -17.44 -8.74
N GLN A 56 -21.79 -17.91 -8.88
CA GLN A 56 -22.92 -17.05 -9.29
C GLN A 56 -23.43 -16.11 -8.19
N LYS A 57 -23.08 -16.35 -6.92
CA LYS A 57 -23.48 -15.50 -5.79
C LYS A 57 -22.49 -14.36 -5.50
N ALA A 58 -21.33 -14.34 -6.17
CA ALA A 58 -20.42 -13.21 -6.04
C ALA A 58 -21.05 -11.97 -6.70
N LEU A 59 -21.31 -10.93 -5.91
CA LEU A 59 -21.69 -9.63 -6.43
C LEU A 59 -20.61 -9.17 -7.41
N PRO A 60 -20.98 -8.53 -8.55
CA PRO A 60 -19.98 -7.90 -9.41
C PRO A 60 -19.09 -6.99 -8.55
N PRO A 61 -17.77 -6.99 -8.74
CA PRO A 61 -16.91 -6.06 -8.04
C PRO A 61 -17.38 -4.64 -8.38
N THR A 62 -17.67 -3.83 -7.36
CA THR A 62 -17.93 -2.41 -7.55
C THR A 62 -16.74 -1.82 -8.32
N PRO A 63 -16.95 -1.16 -9.47
CA PRO A 63 -15.85 -0.56 -10.21
C PRO A 63 -15.12 0.45 -9.31
N LEU A 64 -13.79 0.35 -9.26
CA LEU A 64 -12.96 1.29 -8.52
C LEU A 64 -13.18 2.70 -9.11
N PRO A 65 -13.33 3.75 -8.28
CA PRO A 65 -13.41 5.11 -8.78
C PRO A 65 -12.22 5.45 -9.69
N PRO A 66 -12.43 6.26 -10.74
CA PRO A 66 -11.33 6.81 -11.53
C PRO A 66 -10.30 7.48 -10.62
N SER A 67 -9.02 7.13 -10.81
CA SER A 67 -7.92 7.60 -9.97
C SER A 67 -6.69 7.96 -10.80
N GLY A 68 -5.87 8.86 -10.26
CA GLY A 68 -4.56 9.25 -10.76
C GLY A 68 -3.48 9.05 -9.70
N GLN A 69 -2.23 9.02 -10.13
CA GLN A 69 -1.07 8.83 -9.26
C GLN A 69 -0.52 10.18 -8.83
N VAL A 70 -0.17 10.31 -7.56
CA VAL A 70 0.47 11.50 -7.00
C VAL A 70 1.75 11.10 -6.31
N SER A 71 2.82 11.86 -6.53
CA SER A 71 4.12 11.67 -5.87
C SER A 71 4.74 12.99 -5.45
N GLY A 72 5.64 12.90 -4.46
CA GLY A 72 6.40 14.04 -3.96
C GLY A 72 7.36 13.62 -2.85
N HIS A 73 8.02 14.64 -2.29
CA HIS A 73 8.98 14.52 -1.21
C HIS A 73 8.40 14.92 0.15
N ILE A 74 9.02 14.41 1.22
CA ILE A 74 8.85 14.81 2.61
C ILE A 74 10.14 15.52 3.05
N CYS A 75 10.19 16.86 2.99
CA CYS A 75 11.40 17.62 3.36
C CYS A 75 11.44 17.96 4.86
N TYR A 76 11.37 16.95 5.72
CA TYR A 76 11.39 17.17 7.17
C TYR A 76 12.67 17.91 7.60
N PRO A 77 12.61 18.88 8.54
CA PRO A 77 13.73 19.80 8.83
C PRO A 77 14.84 19.19 9.72
N SER A 78 14.98 17.86 9.72
CA SER A 78 15.95 17.11 10.51
C SER A 78 16.52 15.97 9.67
N GLU A 79 17.71 15.48 10.03
CA GLU A 79 18.37 14.35 9.37
C GLU A 79 17.56 13.05 9.48
N ASN A 80 16.78 12.90 10.55
CA ASN A 80 15.92 11.74 10.78
C ASN A 80 14.45 12.14 10.58
N ILE A 81 13.78 11.45 9.66
CA ILE A 81 12.36 11.65 9.38
C ILE A 81 11.58 10.71 10.30
N PRO A 82 10.77 11.21 11.25
CA PRO A 82 9.99 10.34 12.11
C PRO A 82 8.88 9.65 11.29
N GLU A 83 8.39 8.52 11.79
CA GLU A 83 7.11 7.97 11.31
C GLU A 83 6.00 9.03 11.46
N MET A 84 5.14 9.16 10.45
CA MET A 84 4.11 10.20 10.43
C MET A 84 2.95 9.86 9.50
N LEU A 85 1.91 10.70 9.53
CA LEU A 85 0.80 10.63 8.58
C LEU A 85 0.83 11.85 7.65
N ALA A 86 0.81 11.56 6.36
CA ALA A 86 0.47 12.53 5.33
C ALA A 86 -1.04 12.45 5.02
N TYR A 87 -1.64 13.61 4.75
CA TYR A 87 -3.06 13.82 4.56
C TYR A 87 -3.30 14.50 3.22
N PHE A 88 -4.20 13.92 2.44
CA PHE A 88 -4.65 14.46 1.17
C PHE A 88 -6.13 14.77 1.29
N ARG A 89 -6.47 16.04 1.49
CA ARG A 89 -7.85 16.47 1.70
C ARG A 89 -8.47 16.95 0.40
N ASN A 90 -9.53 16.30 -0.03
CA ASN A 90 -10.33 16.77 -1.16
C ASN A 90 -11.04 18.06 -0.75
N VAL A 91 -10.87 19.11 -1.55
CA VAL A 91 -11.38 20.47 -1.27
C VAL A 91 -12.90 20.56 -1.42
N SER A 92 -13.52 19.68 -2.22
CA SER A 92 -14.95 19.74 -2.51
C SER A 92 -15.82 19.12 -1.41
N ASP A 93 -15.39 18.00 -0.82
CA ASP A 93 -16.17 17.21 0.14
C ASP A 93 -15.47 17.01 1.49
N ASN A 94 -14.26 17.56 1.66
CA ASN A 94 -13.40 17.42 2.84
C ASN A 94 -13.00 15.97 3.18
N ARG A 95 -13.18 15.01 2.27
CA ARG A 95 -12.68 13.65 2.49
C ARG A 95 -11.16 13.65 2.59
N LEU A 96 -10.65 12.90 3.55
CA LEU A 96 -9.24 12.67 3.75
C LEU A 96 -8.83 11.30 3.22
N THR A 97 -7.71 11.29 2.50
CA THR A 97 -6.91 10.09 2.31
C THR A 97 -5.67 10.23 3.18
N GLU A 98 -5.42 9.23 4.02
CA GLU A 98 -4.25 9.15 4.88
C GLU A 98 -3.20 8.25 4.25
N LEU A 99 -1.93 8.65 4.35
CA LEU A 99 -0.79 7.88 3.90
C LEU A 99 0.22 7.79 5.04
N PRO A 100 0.48 6.59 5.59
CA PRO A 100 1.59 6.40 6.52
C PRO A 100 2.92 6.60 5.81
N ILE A 101 3.75 7.43 6.41
CA ILE A 101 5.15 7.65 6.05
C ILE A 101 5.99 6.90 7.08
N SER A 102 6.81 5.98 6.60
CA SER A 102 7.71 5.22 7.46
C SER A 102 8.86 6.10 7.96
N GLU A 103 9.53 5.69 9.04
CA GLU A 103 10.75 6.33 9.50
C GLU A 103 11.78 6.42 8.35
N ASP A 104 12.44 7.58 8.24
CA ASP A 104 13.42 7.93 7.21
C ASP A 104 12.91 7.84 5.75
N GLN A 105 11.59 7.77 5.55
CA GLN A 105 10.98 7.81 4.22
C GLN A 105 10.81 9.27 3.74
N ASP A 106 11.63 9.66 2.77
CA ASP A 106 11.70 11.03 2.21
C ASP A 106 10.86 11.23 0.93
N THR A 107 10.28 10.15 0.40
CA THR A 107 9.51 10.15 -0.85
C THR A 107 8.22 9.37 -0.69
N TYR A 108 7.19 9.74 -1.44
CA TYR A 108 5.93 9.01 -1.42
C TYR A 108 5.29 8.91 -2.80
N THR A 109 4.42 7.91 -2.96
CA THR A 109 3.54 7.77 -4.11
C THR A 109 2.24 7.13 -3.66
N LEU A 110 1.10 7.67 -4.11
CA LEU A 110 -0.22 7.12 -3.81
C LEU A 110 -1.19 7.29 -4.99
N GLN A 111 -2.25 6.48 -4.99
CA GLN A 111 -3.40 6.68 -5.87
C GLN A 111 -4.46 7.53 -5.16
N LEU A 112 -4.92 8.59 -5.82
CA LEU A 112 -6.04 9.40 -5.36
C LEU A 112 -7.18 9.35 -6.38
N PRO A 113 -8.45 9.33 -5.92
CA PRO A 113 -9.57 9.59 -6.80
C PRO A 113 -9.43 10.94 -7.52
N GLU A 114 -10.11 11.08 -8.65
CA GLU A 114 -10.20 12.39 -9.32
C GLU A 114 -10.75 13.46 -8.37
N GLY A 115 -10.13 14.64 -8.41
CA GLY A 115 -10.53 15.74 -7.55
C GLY A 115 -9.47 16.83 -7.42
N THR A 116 -9.74 17.79 -6.54
CA THR A 116 -8.80 18.86 -6.19
C THR A 116 -8.46 18.71 -4.72
N TYR A 117 -7.17 18.75 -4.40
CA TYR A 117 -6.64 18.36 -3.10
C TYR A 117 -5.69 19.42 -2.54
N VAL A 118 -5.57 19.42 -1.21
CA VAL A 118 -4.43 19.99 -0.49
C VAL A 118 -3.68 18.86 0.22
N ALA A 119 -2.36 18.97 0.32
CA ALA A 119 -1.49 17.98 0.96
C ALA A 119 -0.76 18.59 2.16
N TYR A 120 -0.78 17.87 3.29
CA TYR A 120 -0.10 18.26 4.52
C TYR A 120 0.26 17.02 5.34
N ALA A 121 1.16 17.14 6.30
CA ALA A 121 1.58 16.05 7.17
C ALA A 121 1.67 16.51 8.62
N TRP A 122 1.53 15.56 9.53
CA TRP A 122 1.73 15.77 10.96
C TRP A 122 2.65 14.69 11.51
N ALA A 123 3.73 15.14 12.15
CA ALA A 123 4.54 14.28 13.01
C ALA A 123 3.71 13.81 14.23
N PRO A 124 4.18 12.78 14.96
CA PRO A 124 3.48 12.27 16.13
C PRO A 124 3.08 13.37 17.12
N GLU A 125 1.94 13.19 17.76
CA GLU A 125 1.38 14.14 18.74
C GLU A 125 1.06 15.55 18.21
N TYR A 126 1.07 15.78 16.89
CA TYR A 126 0.75 17.08 16.29
C TYR A 126 1.67 18.23 16.72
N GLN A 127 2.91 17.91 17.11
CA GLN A 127 3.89 18.91 17.56
C GLN A 127 4.42 19.76 16.40
N VAL A 128 4.70 19.10 15.26
CA VAL A 128 5.26 19.70 14.05
C VAL A 128 4.48 19.19 12.85
N GLY A 129 4.14 20.07 11.91
CA GLY A 129 3.47 19.69 10.68
C GLY A 129 4.05 20.40 9.47
N GLY A 130 3.83 19.79 8.31
CA GLY A 130 4.35 20.23 7.02
C GLY A 130 3.24 20.38 6.00
N MET A 131 3.45 21.18 4.95
CA MET A 131 2.46 21.39 3.89
C MET A 131 3.07 21.52 2.50
N TYR A 132 2.31 21.14 1.47
CA TYR A 132 2.51 21.62 0.11
C TYR A 132 1.88 23.02 -0.04
N SER A 133 2.72 24.05 0.01
CA SER A 133 2.30 25.45 0.10
C SER A 133 2.87 26.33 -1.00
N ARG A 134 2.44 27.59 -1.05
CA ARG A 134 2.99 28.60 -1.95
C ARG A 134 4.49 28.82 -1.72
N ALA A 135 4.96 28.70 -0.48
CA ALA A 135 6.37 28.78 -0.14
C ALA A 135 7.17 27.65 -0.78
N VAL A 136 6.62 26.42 -0.83
CA VAL A 136 7.23 25.29 -1.55
C VAL A 136 7.38 25.60 -3.03
N THR A 137 6.30 26.06 -3.67
CA THR A 137 6.34 26.43 -5.11
C THR A 137 7.24 27.63 -5.42
N CYS A 138 7.57 28.44 -4.40
CA CYS A 138 8.50 29.56 -4.47
C CYS A 138 9.96 29.14 -4.20
N GLY A 139 10.20 27.89 -3.83
CA GLY A 139 11.53 27.33 -3.57
C GLY A 139 12.04 27.56 -2.15
N LEU A 140 11.16 27.87 -1.20
CA LEU A 140 11.47 28.01 0.24
C LEU A 140 12.58 29.03 0.58
N ALA A 141 12.83 29.99 -0.32
CA ALA A 141 13.76 31.08 -0.06
C ALA A 141 13.21 32.03 1.03
N GLU A 142 14.06 32.84 1.66
CA GLU A 142 13.63 33.82 2.69
C GLU A 142 12.56 34.81 2.19
N ALA A 143 12.50 35.06 0.88
CA ALA A 143 11.47 35.92 0.28
C ALA A 143 10.07 35.25 0.18
N CYS A 144 9.99 33.93 0.34
CA CYS A 144 8.79 33.13 0.19
C CYS A 144 7.94 33.14 1.47
N ASN A 145 7.27 34.26 1.72
CA ASN A 145 6.48 34.48 2.95
C ASN A 145 5.03 34.00 2.87
N ASP A 146 4.58 33.54 1.71
CA ASP A 146 3.23 33.01 1.52
C ASP A 146 3.21 31.52 1.81
N HIS A 147 2.67 31.14 2.98
CA HIS A 147 2.51 29.76 3.41
C HIS A 147 1.09 29.23 3.14
N THR A 148 0.32 29.83 2.23
CA THR A 148 -1.02 29.33 1.91
C THR A 148 -0.97 27.96 1.22
N PRO A 149 -1.94 27.06 1.46
CA PRO A 149 -1.98 25.75 0.81
C PRO A 149 -2.06 25.89 -0.72
N VAL A 150 -1.28 25.08 -1.43
CA VAL A 150 -1.45 24.93 -2.89
C VAL A 150 -2.41 23.81 -3.16
N THR A 151 -3.42 24.09 -3.99
CA THR A 151 -4.33 23.07 -4.48
C THR A 151 -3.76 22.43 -5.75
N PHE A 152 -3.83 21.11 -5.85
CA PHE A 152 -3.49 20.38 -7.06
C PHE A 152 -4.66 19.51 -7.54
N LYS A 153 -4.70 19.24 -8.84
CA LYS A 153 -5.78 18.47 -9.48
C LYS A 153 -5.29 17.06 -9.83
N VAL A 154 -6.06 16.06 -9.43
CA VAL A 154 -5.86 14.66 -9.80
C VAL A 154 -6.83 14.33 -10.94
N GLU A 155 -6.28 13.80 -12.03
CA GLU A 155 -7.03 13.35 -13.21
C GLU A 155 -6.81 11.85 -13.42
N SER A 156 -7.82 11.13 -13.91
CA SER A 156 -7.73 9.68 -13.99
C SER A 156 -6.67 9.23 -15.00
N GLY A 157 -5.85 8.26 -14.58
CA GLY A 157 -4.79 7.68 -15.40
C GLY A 157 -3.56 8.58 -15.58
N ILE A 158 -3.54 9.77 -14.96
CA ILE A 158 -2.41 10.69 -15.02
C ILE A 158 -1.54 10.56 -13.77
N SER A 159 -0.23 10.58 -13.95
CA SER A 159 0.75 10.73 -12.86
C SER A 159 1.10 12.21 -12.68
N LEU A 160 0.90 12.71 -11.47
CA LEU A 160 1.27 14.05 -11.02
C LEU A 160 2.45 13.95 -10.05
N GLU A 161 3.50 14.70 -10.31
CA GLU A 161 4.73 14.70 -9.51
C GLU A 161 4.94 16.07 -8.84
N ASN A 162 5.91 16.15 -7.93
CA ASN A 162 6.34 17.38 -7.24
C ASN A 162 5.26 17.99 -6.32
N VAL A 163 4.43 17.15 -5.70
CA VAL A 163 3.52 17.57 -4.61
C VAL A 163 4.29 17.49 -3.29
N ASP A 164 5.29 18.35 -3.12
CA ASP A 164 6.28 18.20 -2.06
C ASP A 164 5.78 18.80 -0.73
N ILE A 165 5.77 17.99 0.33
CA ILE A 165 5.38 18.42 1.69
C ILE A 165 6.63 18.91 2.41
N CYS A 166 6.98 20.18 2.16
CA CYS A 166 8.28 20.74 2.53
C CYS A 166 8.19 22.06 3.31
N ASP A 167 7.00 22.62 3.48
CA ASP A 167 6.79 23.79 4.31
C ASP A 167 6.51 23.40 5.76
N TRP A 168 7.59 23.25 6.56
CA TRP A 168 7.57 22.83 7.96
C TRP A 168 7.71 23.99 8.96
N VAL A 169 7.83 25.22 8.45
CA VAL A 169 7.99 26.43 9.27
C VAL A 169 6.68 27.19 9.45
N ILE A 170 5.59 26.68 8.86
CA ILE A 170 4.24 27.19 9.06
C ILE A 170 3.81 27.01 10.53
N PRO A 171 3.22 28.03 11.18
CA PRO A 171 2.69 27.87 12.52
C PRO A 171 1.59 26.80 12.56
N SER A 172 1.65 25.87 13.52
CA SER A 172 0.71 24.74 13.66
C SER A 172 -0.77 25.13 13.63
N ARG A 173 -1.13 26.34 14.11
CA ARG A 173 -2.50 26.88 14.05
C ARG A 173 -3.03 27.15 12.64
N ASN A 174 -2.14 27.29 11.66
CA ASN A 174 -2.48 27.56 10.26
C ASN A 174 -2.53 26.27 9.41
N LEU A 175 -2.09 25.14 9.96
CA LEU A 175 -2.19 23.84 9.33
C LEU A 175 -3.59 23.25 9.55
N PRO A 176 -4.18 22.61 8.52
CA PRO A 176 -5.40 21.84 8.71
C PRO A 176 -5.19 20.71 9.72
N LEU A 177 -6.11 20.57 10.67
CA LEU A 177 -6.17 19.39 11.54
C LEU A 177 -7.01 18.29 10.89
N PRO A 178 -6.61 17.02 11.01
CA PRO A 178 -7.50 15.90 10.75
C PRO A 178 -8.72 15.96 11.69
N PRO A 179 -9.93 15.56 11.23
CA PRO A 179 -11.12 15.49 12.04
C PRO A 179 -10.91 14.64 13.29
N GLY A 180 -11.34 15.16 14.45
CA GLY A 180 -11.23 14.45 15.73
C GLY A 180 -9.91 14.70 16.48
N ASN A 181 -8.99 15.49 15.93
CA ASN A 181 -7.74 15.85 16.59
C ASN A 181 -7.77 17.31 17.09
N ILE A 182 -7.21 17.52 18.28
CA ILE A 182 -7.00 18.83 18.89
C ILE A 182 -5.51 19.11 18.98
N LEU A 183 -5.09 20.35 18.72
CA LEU A 183 -3.69 20.74 18.93
C LEU A 183 -3.35 20.65 20.43
N PRO A 184 -2.16 20.12 20.79
CA PRO A 184 -1.66 20.20 22.15
C PRO A 184 -1.68 21.65 22.66
N GLY A 185 -2.35 21.89 23.78
CA GLY A 185 -2.46 23.23 24.38
C GLY A 185 -3.48 24.16 23.72
N ALA A 186 -4.27 23.72 22.75
CA ALA A 186 -5.47 24.45 22.37
C ALA A 186 -6.42 24.52 23.57
N PRO A 187 -7.01 25.69 23.89
CA PRO A 187 -8.01 25.77 24.95
C PRO A 187 -9.11 24.77 24.60
N THR A 188 -9.33 23.79 25.49
CA THR A 188 -10.45 22.88 25.35
C THR A 188 -11.69 23.75 25.26
N SER A 189 -12.43 23.66 24.15
CA SER A 189 -13.74 24.31 24.03
C SER A 189 -14.79 23.61 24.90
N GLU A 190 -14.38 23.05 26.03
CA GLU A 190 -15.28 22.52 27.05
C GLU A 190 -16.09 23.72 27.55
N PRO A 191 -17.42 23.69 27.42
CA PRO A 191 -18.26 24.74 27.98
C PRO A 191 -17.92 24.88 29.46
N PRO A 192 -17.75 26.10 29.99
CA PRO A 192 -17.54 26.27 31.42
C PRO A 192 -18.67 25.55 32.16
N PRO A 193 -18.36 24.82 33.26
CA PRO A 193 -19.39 24.10 34.00
C PRO A 193 -20.49 25.08 34.37
N LEU A 194 -21.75 24.72 34.05
CA LEU A 194 -22.91 25.52 34.44
C LEU A 194 -22.82 25.74 35.95
N SER A 195 -22.63 26.99 36.36
CA SER A 195 -22.72 27.37 37.76
C SER A 195 -24.14 27.13 38.22
N SER A 196 -24.31 26.19 39.14
CA SER A 196 -25.56 26.03 39.89
C SER A 196 -25.64 27.15 40.92
N ASP A 197 -26.38 28.20 40.59
CA ASP A 197 -26.94 29.15 41.57
C ASP A 197 -28.14 28.53 42.30
#